data_AF-B1WVB4-F1
#
_entry.id   AF-B1WVB4-F1
#
_cell.length_a   1.000
_cell.length_b   1.000
_cell.length_c   1.000
_cell.angle_alpha   90.00
_cell.angle_beta   90.00
_cell.angle_gamma   90.00
#
_symmetry.space_group_name_H-M   'P 1'
#
loop_
_entity.id
_entity.type
_entity.pdbx_description
1 polymer ?
#
loop_
_entity_poly.entity_id
_entity_poly.type
_entity_poly.pdbx_seq_one_letter_code
_entity_poly.pdbx_strand_id
1 'polypeptide(L)'
;MGRMNYQLQKPNLEQTVIFLHIHKTGGRTLEDILKKQYDPQKILSTDNLKWRQSHETLSQYSPAELENIKLIKGHMYFGIHNILLQPFTYITILRDPIERVLSLYCYIRDEPKNPQHKELIEKGMNLEQFLCSGIAKTAENGQTRILSGIQAENKPCSDEMFKLAKENLSKYFSVVGLTEQFDETLILLKRLLGYNIPIYSTKNKNKRRLSIDDISAKERKMIEQYNSFDLQLYEYAYQLFEEQKKQQGYLFNLEYTYFKSKSLVKKYFINSGK
;
A
#
# COMPACT_ATOMS: atom_id res chain seq x y z
N MET A 1 23.28 35.68 -16.88
CA MET A 1 22.86 34.76 -15.81
C MET A 1 21.36 34.57 -15.88
N GLY A 2 20.90 33.56 -16.63
CA GLY A 2 19.48 33.27 -16.82
C GLY A 2 18.93 32.53 -15.61
N ARG A 3 17.88 33.07 -14.97
CA ARG A 3 17.11 32.36 -13.94
C ARG A 3 16.39 31.20 -14.63
N MET A 4 16.83 29.96 -14.38
CA MET A 4 16.06 28.78 -14.73
C MET A 4 14.79 28.75 -13.87
N ASN A 5 13.67 29.18 -14.45
CA ASN A 5 12.34 28.96 -13.91
C ASN A 5 12.01 27.48 -14.07
N TYR A 6 12.41 26.65 -13.11
CA TYR A 6 11.78 25.36 -12.90
C TYR A 6 10.37 25.63 -12.36
N GLN A 7 9.40 25.77 -13.27
CA GLN A 7 8.01 25.56 -12.90
C GLN A 7 7.89 24.10 -12.49
N LEU A 8 7.99 23.82 -11.18
CA LEU A 8 7.38 22.64 -10.60
C LEU A 8 5.94 22.64 -11.11
N GLN A 9 5.60 21.70 -12.00
CA GLN A 9 4.21 21.53 -12.43
C GLN A 9 3.36 21.49 -11.17
N LYS A 10 2.42 22.44 -11.05
CA LYS A 10 1.46 22.41 -9.95
C LYS A 10 0.79 21.03 -9.97
N PRO A 11 0.62 20.38 -8.81
CA PRO A 11 -0.12 19.12 -8.77
C PRO A 11 -1.46 19.31 -9.46
N ASN A 12 -1.84 18.35 -10.30
CA ASN A 12 -3.14 18.39 -10.95
C ASN A 12 -4.20 18.02 -9.89
N LEU A 13 -4.62 19.02 -9.11
CA LEU A 13 -5.61 18.92 -8.02
C LEU A 13 -7.03 18.60 -8.53
N GLU A 14 -7.21 18.53 -9.85
CA GLU A 14 -8.51 18.23 -10.46
C GLU A 14 -8.87 16.74 -10.43
N GLN A 15 -7.88 15.84 -10.39
CA GLN A 15 -8.13 14.39 -10.42
C GLN A 15 -8.43 13.80 -9.03
N THR A 16 -9.29 12.78 -9.00
CA THR A 16 -9.53 11.97 -7.80
C THR A 16 -8.39 10.99 -7.59
N VAL A 17 -7.77 11.00 -6.40
CA VAL A 17 -6.74 10.03 -6.04
C VAL A 17 -7.40 8.79 -5.44
N ILE A 18 -7.05 7.63 -5.96
CA ILE A 18 -7.47 6.33 -5.44
C ILE A 18 -6.28 5.69 -4.74
N PHE A 19 -6.29 5.67 -3.40
CA PHE A 19 -5.32 4.91 -2.62
C PHE A 19 -5.83 3.49 -2.36
N LEU A 20 -5.39 2.57 -3.20
CA LEU A 20 -5.66 1.13 -3.04
C LEU A 20 -4.73 0.59 -1.95
N HIS A 21 -5.26 0.47 -0.73
CA HIS A 21 -4.50 0.13 0.47
C HIS A 21 -4.48 -1.38 0.69
N ILE A 22 -3.34 -2.03 0.40
CA ILE A 22 -3.14 -3.46 0.67
C ILE A 22 -2.77 -3.69 2.14
N HIS A 23 -3.33 -4.74 2.74
CA HIS A 23 -3.03 -5.08 4.12
C HIS A 23 -1.52 -5.32 4.33
N LYS A 24 -1.01 -4.73 5.41
CA LYS A 24 0.35 -4.93 5.93
C LYS A 24 1.48 -4.43 5.02
N THR A 25 1.20 -3.46 4.15
CA THR A 25 2.19 -2.76 3.32
C THR A 25 2.53 -1.34 3.81
N GLY A 26 2.44 -1.11 5.13
CA GLY A 26 2.69 0.22 5.71
C GLY A 26 1.61 1.28 5.42
N GLY A 27 0.52 0.92 4.73
CA GLY A 27 -0.49 1.86 4.26
C GLY A 27 -1.22 2.68 5.32
N ARG A 28 -1.32 2.22 6.58
CA ARG A 28 -1.89 3.04 7.68
C ARG A 28 -1.10 4.34 7.92
N THR A 29 0.22 4.30 7.78
CA THR A 29 1.05 5.51 7.91
C THR A 29 0.76 6.47 6.76
N LEU A 30 0.66 5.95 5.53
CA LEU A 30 0.33 6.76 4.36
C LEU A 30 -1.10 7.32 4.47
N GLU A 31 -2.04 6.52 4.93
CA GLU A 31 -3.43 6.93 5.15
C GLU A 31 -3.52 8.13 6.11
N ASP A 32 -2.80 8.10 7.23
CA ASP A 32 -2.75 9.22 8.18
C ASP A 32 -2.14 10.48 7.55
N ILE A 33 -1.20 10.33 6.62
CA ILE A 33 -0.63 11.44 5.85
C ILE A 33 -1.67 11.99 4.88
N LEU A 34 -2.32 11.12 4.09
CA LEU A 34 -3.33 11.50 3.10
C LEU A 34 -4.52 12.20 3.74
N LYS A 35 -5.07 11.68 4.85
CA LYS A 35 -6.20 12.32 5.57
C LYS A 35 -5.93 13.78 5.97
N LYS A 36 -4.67 14.17 6.14
CA LYS A 36 -4.29 15.55 6.49
C LYS A 36 -4.13 16.48 5.30
N GLN A 37 -4.08 15.94 4.08
CA GLN A 37 -3.93 16.73 2.84
C GLN A 37 -5.27 17.07 2.18
N TYR A 38 -6.37 16.46 2.65
CA TYR A 38 -7.69 16.60 2.06
C TYR A 38 -8.71 17.07 3.08
N ASP A 39 -9.70 17.82 2.60
CA ASP A 39 -10.93 18.10 3.34
C ASP A 39 -11.64 16.77 3.66
N PRO A 40 -11.97 16.47 4.93
CA PRO A 40 -12.68 15.25 5.31
C PRO A 40 -13.97 14.98 4.52
N GLN A 41 -14.68 16.02 4.08
CA GLN A 41 -15.91 15.89 3.28
C GLN A 41 -15.63 15.41 1.85
N LYS A 42 -14.39 15.54 1.37
CA LYS A 42 -13.94 15.10 0.04
C LYS A 42 -13.22 13.75 0.07
N ILE A 43 -13.28 13.03 1.20
CA ILE A 43 -12.66 11.73 1.40
C ILE A 43 -13.74 10.65 1.49
N LEU A 44 -13.62 9.65 0.62
CA LEU A 44 -14.42 8.43 0.68
C LEU A 44 -13.55 7.26 1.14
N SER A 45 -14.00 6.53 2.16
CA SER A 45 -13.19 5.54 2.86
C SER A 45 -13.88 4.18 2.93
N THR A 46 -13.16 3.12 2.57
CA THR A 46 -13.64 1.72 2.64
C THR A 46 -12.93 0.88 3.69
N ASP A 47 -12.18 1.48 4.62
CA ASP A 47 -11.37 0.73 5.61
C ASP A 47 -12.21 -0.23 6.49
N ASN A 48 -13.47 0.13 6.74
CA ASN A 48 -14.38 -0.66 7.58
C ASN A 48 -15.15 -1.72 6.79
N LEU A 49 -14.94 -1.81 5.48
CA LEU A 49 -15.64 -2.73 4.59
C LEU A 49 -14.75 -3.94 4.28
N LYS A 50 -15.39 -5.08 4.02
CA LYS A 50 -14.69 -6.21 3.40
C LYS A 50 -14.37 -5.85 1.95
N TRP A 51 -13.27 -6.37 1.43
CA TRP A 51 -12.79 -6.12 0.07
C TRP A 51 -13.87 -6.21 -1.03
N ARG A 52 -14.77 -7.20 -0.94
CA ARG A 52 -15.92 -7.39 -1.86
C ARG A 52 -16.97 -6.30 -1.75
N GLN A 53 -17.29 -5.90 -0.52
CA GLN A 53 -18.34 -4.92 -0.24
C GLN A 53 -17.94 -3.52 -0.70
N SER A 54 -16.64 -3.22 -0.77
CA SER A 54 -16.15 -1.91 -1.18
C SER A 54 -16.66 -1.49 -2.56
N HIS A 55 -16.64 -2.38 -3.56
CA HIS A 55 -17.17 -2.06 -4.90
C HIS A 55 -18.67 -1.84 -4.88
N GLU A 56 -19.41 -2.73 -4.21
CA GLU A 56 -20.87 -2.64 -4.11
C GLU A 56 -21.30 -1.34 -3.41
N THR A 57 -20.67 -1.02 -2.28
CA THR A 57 -20.94 0.22 -1.53
C THR A 57 -20.57 1.46 -2.33
N LEU A 58 -19.42 1.47 -3.01
CA LEU A 58 -19.01 2.61 -3.82
C LEU A 58 -19.93 2.80 -5.05
N SER A 59 -20.47 1.72 -5.61
CA SER A 59 -21.41 1.76 -6.74
C SER A 59 -22.80 2.31 -6.38
N GLN A 60 -23.10 2.48 -5.09
CA GLN A 60 -24.35 3.12 -4.64
C GLN A 60 -24.32 4.64 -4.75
N TYR A 61 -23.13 5.23 -4.89
CA TYR A 61 -22.98 6.67 -5.08
C TYR A 61 -23.31 7.04 -6.53
N SER A 62 -24.08 8.10 -6.71
CA SER A 62 -24.31 8.71 -8.01
C SER A 62 -23.04 9.42 -8.52
N PRO A 63 -22.89 9.59 -9.84
CA PRO A 63 -21.77 10.35 -10.39
C PRO A 63 -21.65 11.78 -9.83
N ALA A 64 -22.78 12.44 -9.55
CA ALA A 64 -22.81 13.77 -8.95
C ALA A 64 -22.27 13.80 -7.51
N GLU A 65 -22.52 12.74 -6.73
CA GLU A 65 -21.93 12.61 -5.39
C GLU A 65 -20.42 12.37 -5.45
N LEU A 66 -19.96 11.60 -6.45
CA LEU A 66 -18.54 11.28 -6.62
C LEU A 66 -17.72 12.44 -7.21
N GLU A 67 -18.33 13.36 -7.95
CA GLU A 67 -17.65 14.50 -8.59
C GLU A 67 -16.86 15.36 -7.57
N ASN A 68 -17.39 15.51 -6.36
CA ASN A 68 -16.76 16.29 -5.30
C ASN A 68 -15.70 15.53 -4.49
N ILE A 69 -15.59 14.21 -4.68
CA ILE A 69 -14.63 13.36 -3.96
C ILE A 69 -13.24 13.47 -4.59
N LYS A 70 -12.26 13.84 -3.78
CA LYS A 70 -10.85 14.02 -4.22
C LYS A 70 -9.91 12.92 -3.72
N LEU A 71 -10.33 12.14 -2.73
CA LEU A 71 -9.61 10.97 -2.25
C LEU A 71 -10.57 9.81 -2.01
N ILE A 72 -10.34 8.68 -2.69
CA ILE A 72 -10.96 7.40 -2.35
C ILE A 72 -9.86 6.50 -1.79
N LYS A 73 -10.10 5.89 -0.63
CA LYS A 73 -9.06 5.09 0.03
C LYS A 73 -9.61 3.89 0.79
N GLY A 74 -8.76 2.89 0.98
CA GLY A 74 -9.02 1.77 1.87
C GLY A 74 -8.87 0.43 1.16
N HIS A 75 -9.51 -0.58 1.74
CA HIS A 75 -9.42 -1.97 1.30
C HIS A 75 -10.45 -2.23 0.20
N MET A 76 -10.01 -2.28 -1.06
CA MET A 76 -10.84 -2.52 -2.25
C MET A 76 -10.05 -3.20 -3.37
N TYR A 77 -10.69 -4.08 -4.15
CA TYR A 77 -10.07 -4.61 -5.37
C TYR A 77 -9.83 -3.48 -6.38
N PHE A 78 -8.82 -3.63 -7.23
CA PHE A 78 -8.63 -2.73 -8.36
C PHE A 78 -9.90 -2.65 -9.24
N GLY A 79 -10.14 -1.50 -9.88
CA GLY A 79 -11.26 -1.31 -10.81
C GLY A 79 -12.31 -0.29 -10.37
N ILE A 80 -12.23 0.26 -9.16
CA ILE A 80 -13.23 1.25 -8.69
C ILE A 80 -13.26 2.55 -9.52
N HIS A 81 -12.28 2.78 -10.40
CA HIS A 81 -12.31 3.91 -11.32
C HIS A 81 -13.44 3.80 -12.35
N ASN A 82 -13.98 2.61 -12.60
CA ASN A 82 -15.07 2.39 -13.56
C ASN A 82 -16.37 3.13 -13.19
N ILE A 83 -16.53 3.55 -11.93
CA ILE A 83 -17.69 4.35 -11.46
C ILE A 83 -17.41 5.86 -11.46
N LEU A 84 -16.19 6.30 -11.80
CA LEU A 84 -15.80 7.71 -11.83
C LEU A 84 -15.96 8.25 -13.26
N LEU A 85 -16.55 9.44 -13.39
CA LEU A 85 -16.62 10.17 -14.66
C LEU A 85 -15.52 11.24 -14.77
N GLN A 86 -14.94 11.62 -13.64
CA GLN A 86 -13.85 12.57 -13.54
C GLN A 86 -12.47 11.90 -13.74
N PRO A 87 -11.42 12.67 -14.08
CA PRO A 87 -10.05 12.16 -14.10
C PRO A 87 -9.64 11.55 -12.76
N PHE A 88 -8.88 10.46 -12.81
CA PHE A 88 -8.42 9.75 -11.62
C PHE A 88 -6.97 9.30 -11.77
N THR A 89 -6.35 8.98 -10.63
CA THR A 89 -5.08 8.25 -10.59
C THR A 89 -5.10 7.24 -9.46
N TYR A 90 -4.45 6.09 -9.66
CA TYR A 90 -4.16 5.19 -8.56
C TYR A 90 -2.82 5.48 -7.92
N ILE A 91 -2.75 5.22 -6.61
CA ILE A 91 -1.52 5.05 -5.86
C ILE A 91 -1.63 3.81 -4.99
N THR A 92 -0.52 3.12 -4.76
CA THR A 92 -0.46 2.01 -3.79
C THR A 92 0.92 1.91 -3.16
N ILE A 93 1.03 1.08 -2.13
CA ILE A 93 2.30 0.66 -1.55
C ILE A 93 2.30 -0.86 -1.47
N LEU A 94 3.35 -1.45 -2.01
CA LEU A 94 3.64 -2.88 -1.93
C LEU A 94 4.70 -3.15 -0.87
N ARG A 95 4.87 -4.43 -0.58
CA ARG A 95 5.84 -4.91 0.40
C ARG A 95 6.41 -6.23 -0.04
N ASP A 96 7.63 -6.52 0.40
CA ASP A 96 8.20 -7.85 0.27
C ASP A 96 7.16 -8.90 0.72
N PRO A 97 6.81 -9.89 -0.13
CA PRO A 97 5.72 -10.81 0.16
C PRO A 97 5.92 -11.64 1.42
N ILE A 98 7.16 -12.04 1.72
CA ILE A 98 7.48 -12.86 2.89
C ILE A 98 7.22 -12.02 4.14
N GLU A 99 7.83 -10.84 4.19
CA GLU A 99 7.68 -9.86 5.24
C GLU A 99 6.21 -9.44 5.46
N ARG A 100 5.43 -9.31 4.37
CA ARG A 100 4.00 -9.01 4.42
C ARG A 100 3.21 -10.15 5.08
N VAL A 101 3.47 -11.41 4.70
CA VAL A 101 2.81 -12.59 5.27
C VAL A 101 3.11 -12.72 6.76
N LEU A 102 4.38 -12.60 7.16
CA LEU A 102 4.77 -12.63 8.58
C LEU A 102 4.07 -11.54 9.38
N SER A 103 4.00 -10.34 8.82
CA SER A 103 3.29 -9.24 9.44
C SER A 103 1.78 -9.46 9.54
N LEU A 104 1.17 -10.18 8.59
CA LEU A 104 -0.24 -10.53 8.61
C LEU A 104 -0.51 -11.58 9.69
N TYR A 105 0.31 -12.62 9.74
CA TYR A 105 0.24 -13.67 10.77
C TYR A 105 0.33 -13.08 12.17
N CYS A 106 1.37 -12.28 12.47
CA CYS A 106 1.50 -11.62 13.77
C CYS A 106 0.33 -10.67 14.07
N TYR A 107 -0.19 -9.97 13.06
CA TYR A 107 -1.32 -9.06 13.27
C TYR A 107 -2.59 -9.80 13.67
N ILE A 108 -2.94 -10.89 12.98
CA ILE A 108 -4.12 -11.70 13.33
C ILE A 108 -3.92 -12.36 14.70
N ARG A 109 -2.72 -12.86 14.98
CA ARG A 109 -2.37 -13.45 16.28
C ARG A 109 -2.43 -12.45 17.43
N ASP A 110 -2.03 -11.19 17.23
CA ASP A 110 -1.86 -10.22 18.30
C ASP A 110 -3.05 -9.24 18.46
N GLU A 111 -4.03 -9.24 17.55
CA GLU A 111 -5.20 -8.35 17.59
C GLU A 111 -6.49 -9.13 17.90
N PRO A 112 -6.96 -9.16 19.16
CA PRO A 112 -8.14 -9.91 19.56
C PRO A 112 -9.44 -9.51 18.85
N LYS A 113 -9.53 -8.27 18.35
CA LYS A 113 -10.69 -7.78 17.58
C LYS A 113 -10.69 -8.27 16.14
N ASN A 114 -9.60 -8.86 15.66
CA ASN A 114 -9.52 -9.38 14.30
C ASN A 114 -10.46 -10.61 14.17
N PRO A 115 -11.33 -10.67 13.16
CA PRO A 115 -12.29 -11.78 13.01
C PRO A 115 -11.63 -13.16 12.95
N GLN A 116 -10.42 -13.25 12.40
CA GLN A 116 -9.65 -14.48 12.27
C GLN A 116 -8.82 -14.84 13.51
N HIS A 117 -8.73 -13.95 14.52
CA HIS A 117 -7.89 -14.15 15.70
C HIS A 117 -8.31 -15.40 16.49
N LYS A 118 -9.61 -15.50 16.78
CA LYS A 118 -10.18 -16.60 17.58
C LYS A 118 -9.82 -17.95 16.96
N GLU A 119 -10.07 -18.10 15.66
CA GLU A 119 -9.78 -19.35 14.95
C GLU A 119 -8.28 -19.68 14.91
N LEU A 120 -7.42 -18.68 14.71
CA LEU A 120 -5.96 -18.86 14.72
C LEU A 120 -5.46 -19.37 16.08
N ILE A 121 -5.93 -18.76 17.18
CA ILE A 121 -5.48 -19.08 18.54
C ILE A 121 -6.08 -20.40 19.05
N GLU A 122 -7.39 -20.62 18.90
CA GLU A 122 -8.04 -21.84 19.38
C GLU A 122 -7.52 -23.10 18.70
N LYS A 123 -7.15 -23.00 17.42
CA LYS A 123 -6.53 -24.10 16.67
C LYS A 123 -5.01 -24.17 16.84
N GLY A 124 -4.41 -23.25 17.61
CA GLY A 124 -2.97 -23.21 17.85
C GLY A 124 -2.14 -23.13 16.57
N MET A 125 -2.63 -22.43 15.54
CA MET A 125 -2.03 -22.50 14.20
C MET A 125 -0.63 -21.90 14.18
N ASN A 126 0.35 -22.71 13.80
CA ASN A 126 1.65 -22.21 13.38
C ASN A 126 1.58 -21.57 11.98
N LEU A 127 2.70 -21.05 11.48
CA LEU A 127 2.74 -20.32 10.20
C LEU A 127 2.35 -21.19 9.00
N GLU A 128 2.73 -22.47 9.01
CA GLU A 128 2.39 -23.46 7.98
C GLU A 128 0.89 -23.74 7.95
N GLN A 129 0.31 -24.04 9.11
CA GLN A 129 -1.12 -24.25 9.25
C GLN A 129 -1.92 -22.99 8.88
N PHE A 130 -1.43 -21.80 9.24
CA PHE A 130 -2.06 -20.53 8.88
C PHE A 130 -2.17 -20.36 7.36
N LEU A 131 -1.08 -20.57 6.61
CA LEU A 131 -1.07 -20.45 5.15
C LEU A 131 -2.01 -21.45 4.48
N CYS A 132 -1.97 -22.71 4.93
CA CYS A 132 -2.78 -23.78 4.36
C CYS A 132 -4.28 -23.68 4.72
N SER A 133 -4.61 -23.07 5.86
CA SER A 133 -5.98 -23.01 6.37
C SER A 133 -6.93 -22.15 5.53
N GLY A 134 -6.40 -21.18 4.79
CA GLY A 134 -7.19 -20.24 4.02
C GLY A 134 -8.06 -19.28 4.85
N ILE A 135 -7.86 -19.19 6.17
CA ILE A 135 -8.60 -18.26 7.06
C ILE A 135 -8.35 -16.79 6.67
N ALA A 136 -7.12 -16.51 6.21
CA ALA A 136 -6.73 -15.22 5.67
C ALA A 136 -6.48 -15.37 4.17
N LYS A 137 -7.50 -15.08 3.36
CA LYS A 137 -7.42 -15.22 1.89
C LYS A 137 -6.29 -14.44 1.24
N THR A 138 -5.90 -13.31 1.83
CA THR A 138 -4.78 -12.49 1.34
C THR A 138 -3.42 -12.98 1.86
N ALA A 139 -3.33 -14.12 2.55
CA ALA A 139 -2.05 -14.73 2.91
C ALA A 139 -1.36 -15.40 1.70
N GLU A 140 -2.13 -15.87 0.72
CA GLU A 140 -1.67 -16.43 -0.55
C GLU A 140 -1.84 -15.38 -1.67
N ASN A 141 -0.73 -14.98 -2.29
CA ASN A 141 -0.70 -14.05 -3.44
C ASN A 141 -1.59 -12.80 -3.25
N GLY A 142 -1.59 -12.27 -2.03
CA GLY A 142 -2.56 -11.26 -1.60
C GLY A 142 -2.44 -9.96 -2.40
N GLN A 143 -1.22 -9.52 -2.73
CA GLN A 143 -1.02 -8.29 -3.50
C GLN A 143 -1.52 -8.45 -4.93
N THR A 144 -1.18 -9.58 -5.56
CA THR A 144 -1.60 -9.95 -6.91
C THR A 144 -3.13 -10.02 -7.02
N ARG A 145 -3.79 -10.72 -6.09
CA ARG A 145 -5.25 -10.85 -6.07
C ARG A 145 -5.93 -9.48 -6.07
N ILE A 146 -5.53 -8.60 -5.16
CA ILE A 146 -6.15 -7.27 -5.04
C ILE A 146 -5.89 -6.43 -6.30
N LEU A 147 -4.66 -6.41 -6.81
CA LEU A 147 -4.26 -5.59 -7.94
C LEU A 147 -4.82 -6.09 -9.27
N SER A 148 -5.11 -7.38 -9.41
CA SER A 148 -5.77 -7.93 -10.59
C SER A 148 -7.18 -7.38 -10.82
N GLY A 149 -7.88 -7.01 -9.73
CA GLY A 149 -9.30 -6.65 -9.76
C GLY A 149 -10.27 -7.84 -9.82
N ILE A 150 -9.78 -9.06 -10.03
CA ILE A 150 -10.64 -10.26 -10.12
C ILE A 150 -11.08 -10.71 -8.72
N GLN A 151 -12.39 -10.71 -8.47
CA GLN A 151 -12.99 -11.10 -7.19
C GLN A 151 -13.22 -12.61 -7.04
N ALA A 152 -12.17 -13.42 -7.18
CA ALA A 152 -12.26 -14.89 -7.09
C ALA A 152 -11.69 -15.46 -5.77
N GLU A 153 -12.29 -15.12 -4.62
CA GLU A 153 -11.76 -15.50 -3.29
C GLU A 153 -11.76 -17.02 -3.00
N ASN A 154 -12.56 -17.79 -3.72
CA ASN A 154 -12.66 -19.24 -3.55
C ASN A 154 -11.81 -20.03 -4.54
N LYS A 155 -11.02 -19.34 -5.38
CA LYS A 155 -10.13 -19.96 -6.37
C LYS A 155 -8.67 -19.60 -6.07
N PRO A 156 -7.70 -20.49 -6.36
CA PRO A 156 -6.29 -20.15 -6.33
C PRO A 156 -5.99 -18.91 -7.19
N CYS A 157 -4.92 -18.18 -6.86
CA CYS A 157 -4.47 -17.10 -7.73
C CYS A 157 -3.98 -17.70 -9.05
N SER A 158 -4.39 -17.12 -10.18
CA SER A 158 -4.10 -17.63 -11.52
C SER A 158 -3.06 -16.77 -12.24
N ASP A 159 -2.45 -17.32 -13.30
CA ASP A 159 -1.57 -16.56 -14.20
C ASP A 159 -2.28 -15.34 -14.82
N GLU A 160 -3.59 -15.44 -15.07
CA GLU A 160 -4.41 -14.31 -15.52
C GLU A 160 -4.45 -13.18 -14.49
N MET A 161 -4.66 -13.51 -13.20
CA MET A 161 -4.62 -12.51 -12.12
C MET A 161 -3.25 -11.84 -12.04
N PHE A 162 -2.17 -12.63 -12.17
CA PHE A 162 -0.81 -12.11 -12.17
C PHE A 162 -0.55 -11.16 -13.34
N LYS A 163 -0.93 -11.57 -14.56
CA LYS A 163 -0.80 -10.76 -15.76
C LYS A 163 -1.56 -9.43 -15.62
N LEU A 164 -2.82 -9.48 -15.21
CA LEU A 164 -3.64 -8.29 -14.99
C LEU A 164 -3.08 -7.39 -13.90
N ALA A 165 -2.58 -7.95 -12.79
CA ALA A 165 -1.97 -7.15 -11.72
C ALA A 165 -0.76 -6.35 -12.23
N LYS A 166 0.11 -6.96 -13.05
CA LYS A 166 1.25 -6.27 -13.68
C LYS A 166 0.79 -5.18 -14.64
N GLU A 167 -0.14 -5.51 -15.54
CA GLU A 167 -0.69 -4.54 -16.50
C GLU A 167 -1.32 -3.35 -15.77
N ASN A 168 -2.13 -3.62 -14.74
CA ASN A 168 -2.80 -2.59 -13.96
C ASN A 168 -1.79 -1.66 -13.28
N LEU A 169 -0.77 -2.20 -12.61
CA LEU A 169 0.31 -1.41 -11.99
C LEU A 169 0.96 -0.46 -12.98
N SER A 170 1.32 -0.94 -14.17
CA SER A 170 2.01 -0.13 -15.17
C SER A 170 1.13 0.94 -15.82
N LYS A 171 -0.16 0.65 -15.98
CA LYS A 171 -1.07 1.46 -16.80
C LYS A 171 -1.80 2.54 -15.99
N TYR A 172 -2.16 2.25 -14.74
CA TYR A 172 -3.07 3.10 -13.97
C TYR A 172 -2.46 3.73 -12.71
N PHE A 173 -1.35 3.22 -12.20
CA PHE A 173 -0.75 3.70 -10.95
C PHE A 173 0.35 4.73 -11.24
N SER A 174 0.08 5.98 -10.88
CA SER A 174 1.10 7.04 -10.99
C SER A 174 2.22 6.88 -9.96
N VAL A 175 1.95 6.21 -8.83
CA VAL A 175 2.98 5.82 -7.86
C VAL A 175 2.71 4.39 -7.38
N VAL A 176 3.74 3.56 -7.49
CA VAL A 176 3.79 2.21 -6.92
C VAL A 176 4.90 2.20 -5.88
N GLY A 177 4.55 2.57 -4.65
CA GLY A 177 5.52 2.69 -3.56
C GLY A 177 5.93 1.35 -2.97
N LEU A 178 7.03 1.33 -2.22
CA LEU A 178 7.51 0.17 -1.49
C LEU A 178 7.63 0.48 0.00
N THR A 179 7.24 -0.46 0.85
CA THR A 179 7.33 -0.31 2.31
C THR A 179 8.77 -0.15 2.78
N GLU A 180 9.68 -0.85 2.12
CA GLU A 180 11.12 -0.90 2.37
C GLU A 180 11.80 0.42 2.00
N GLN A 181 11.22 1.18 1.07
CA GLN A 181 11.70 2.48 0.58
C GLN A 181 10.61 3.55 0.77
N PHE A 182 10.03 3.58 1.98
CA PHE A 182 8.87 4.42 2.28
C PHE A 182 9.18 5.93 2.23
N ASP A 183 10.39 6.35 2.61
CA ASP A 183 10.77 7.77 2.56
C ASP A 183 10.81 8.28 1.12
N GLU A 184 11.39 7.50 0.22
CA GLU A 184 11.42 7.73 -1.22
C GLU A 184 9.99 7.72 -1.80
N THR A 185 9.14 6.78 -1.35
CA THR A 185 7.73 6.73 -1.72
C THR A 185 6.99 8.02 -1.37
N LEU A 186 7.22 8.58 -0.17
CA LEU A 186 6.61 9.85 0.22
C LEU A 186 7.08 11.03 -0.65
N ILE A 187 8.34 11.02 -1.08
CA ILE A 187 8.87 12.06 -1.97
C ILE A 187 8.23 11.97 -3.35
N LEU A 188 8.06 10.77 -3.90
CA LEU A 188 7.30 10.57 -5.14
C LEU A 188 5.87 11.12 -5.01
N LEU A 189 5.18 10.78 -3.93
CA LEU A 189 3.81 11.26 -3.67
C LEU A 189 3.74 12.78 -3.50
N LYS A 190 4.72 13.39 -2.81
CA LYS A 190 4.84 14.85 -2.70
C LYS A 190 4.97 15.50 -4.07
N ARG A 191 5.77 14.93 -4.96
CA ARG A 191 5.99 15.54 -6.28
C ARG A 191 4.80 15.34 -7.20
N LEU A 192 4.15 14.19 -7.14
CA LEU A 192 2.92 13.90 -7.88
C LEU A 192 1.76 14.79 -7.44
N LEU A 193 1.55 14.91 -6.13
CA LEU A 193 0.32 15.46 -5.55
C LEU A 193 0.51 16.82 -4.86
N GLY A 194 1.76 17.32 -4.83
CA GLY A 194 2.14 18.59 -4.22
C GLY A 194 1.97 18.63 -2.71
N TYR A 195 1.97 17.47 -2.06
CA TYR A 195 1.72 17.37 -0.62
C TYR A 195 2.86 17.89 0.23
N ASN A 196 2.48 18.44 1.38
CA ASN A 196 3.42 18.67 2.45
C ASN A 196 3.69 17.35 3.16
N ILE A 197 4.89 16.77 2.99
CA ILE A 197 5.28 15.55 3.72
C ILE A 197 5.53 15.92 5.17
N PRO A 198 4.68 15.49 6.13
CA PRO A 198 4.98 15.68 7.52
C PRO A 198 6.13 14.76 7.92
N ILE A 199 6.95 15.18 8.90
CA ILE A 199 7.81 14.22 9.59
C ILE A 199 6.90 13.24 10.31
N TYR A 200 6.96 11.98 9.91
CA TYR A 200 6.09 10.92 10.39
C TYR A 200 6.86 9.96 11.28
N SER A 201 6.16 9.31 12.21
CA SER A 201 6.67 8.14 12.93
C SER A 201 5.98 6.90 12.38
N THR A 202 6.75 5.83 12.22
CA THR A 202 6.18 4.52 11.86
C THR A 202 5.31 4.04 13.01
N LYS A 203 3.98 4.09 12.87
CA LYS A 203 3.05 3.75 13.96
C LYS A 203 3.00 2.25 14.30
N ASN A 204 3.48 1.38 13.40
CA ASN A 204 3.35 -0.08 13.54
C ASN A 204 4.71 -0.80 13.65
N LYS A 205 5.61 -0.33 14.51
CA LYS A 205 6.74 -1.17 14.97
C LYS A 205 6.24 -2.11 16.06
N ASN A 206 5.54 -3.17 15.68
CA ASN A 206 5.20 -4.24 16.62
C ASN A 206 6.52 -4.81 17.17
N LYS A 207 6.74 -4.70 18.48
CA LYS A 207 7.95 -5.20 19.15
C LYS A 207 8.09 -6.74 19.10
N ARG A 208 7.00 -7.46 18.77
CA ARG A 208 6.92 -8.93 18.65
C ARG A 208 6.72 -9.42 17.20
N ARG A 209 7.07 -8.57 16.22
CA ARG A 209 6.89 -8.89 14.81
C ARG A 209 7.97 -9.87 14.36
N LEU A 210 7.54 -10.97 13.76
CA LEU A 210 8.44 -11.88 13.05
C LEU A 210 8.97 -11.19 11.79
N SER A 211 10.26 -11.37 11.57
CA SER A 211 10.99 -11.03 10.35
C SER A 211 11.46 -12.30 9.65
N ILE A 212 12.01 -12.15 8.45
CA ILE A 212 12.60 -13.27 7.71
C ILE A 212 13.71 -13.99 8.49
N ASP A 213 14.40 -13.29 9.40
CA ASP A 213 15.49 -13.85 10.22
C ASP A 213 14.97 -14.70 11.39
N ASP A 214 13.68 -14.59 11.73
CA ASP A 214 13.05 -15.31 12.84
C ASP A 214 12.43 -16.65 12.42
N ILE A 215 12.47 -17.00 11.14
CA ILE A 215 11.83 -18.20 10.59
C ILE A 215 12.84 -19.20 10.02
N SER A 216 12.47 -20.47 10.01
CA SER A 216 13.27 -21.53 9.42
C SER A 216 13.30 -21.44 7.89
N ALA A 217 14.33 -22.03 7.27
CA ALA A 217 14.42 -22.16 5.81
C ALA A 217 13.21 -22.92 5.22
N LYS A 218 12.64 -23.89 5.96
CA LYS A 218 11.43 -24.61 5.57
C LYS A 218 10.23 -23.67 5.49
N GLU A 219 10.02 -22.87 6.53
CA GLU A 219 8.93 -21.89 6.58
C GLU A 219 9.06 -20.83 5.48
N ARG A 220 10.26 -20.31 5.28
CA ARG A 220 10.54 -19.36 4.21
C ARG A 220 10.16 -19.92 2.84
N LYS A 221 10.65 -21.12 2.51
CA LYS A 221 10.38 -21.77 1.21
C LYS A 221 8.88 -22.00 0.99
N MET A 222 8.16 -22.36 2.04
CA MET A 222 6.70 -22.52 1.96
C MET A 222 6.00 -21.19 1.71
N ILE A 223 6.37 -20.10 2.40
CA ILE A 223 5.80 -18.77 2.14
C ILE A 223 6.04 -18.35 0.69
N GLU A 224 7.26 -18.59 0.18
CA GLU A 224 7.65 -18.33 -1.20
C GLU A 224 6.77 -19.12 -2.19
N GLN A 225 6.49 -20.39 -1.92
CA GLN A 225 5.60 -21.21 -2.75
C GLN A 225 4.17 -20.67 -2.80
N TYR A 226 3.61 -20.29 -1.65
CA TYR A 226 2.26 -19.72 -1.55
C TYR A 226 2.15 -18.29 -2.11
N ASN A 227 3.28 -17.62 -2.33
CA ASN A 227 3.34 -16.22 -2.77
C ASN A 227 4.20 -16.05 -4.02
N SER A 228 4.29 -17.07 -4.88
CA SER A 228 5.13 -17.06 -6.07
C SER A 228 4.77 -15.95 -7.07
N PHE A 229 3.49 -15.61 -7.20
CA PHE A 229 3.06 -14.48 -8.03
C PHE A 229 3.33 -13.15 -7.34
N ASP A 230 3.10 -13.06 -6.03
CA ASP A 230 3.45 -11.86 -5.25
C ASP A 230 4.95 -11.55 -5.30
N LEU A 231 5.82 -12.58 -5.31
CA LEU A 231 7.28 -12.41 -5.46
C LEU A 231 7.64 -11.82 -6.82
N GLN A 232 7.13 -12.41 -7.91
CA GLN A 232 7.35 -11.89 -9.25
C GLN A 232 6.75 -10.50 -9.46
N LEU A 233 5.58 -10.24 -8.86
CA LEU A 233 4.92 -8.94 -8.92
C LEU A 233 5.70 -7.89 -8.15
N TYR A 234 6.26 -8.25 -6.99
CA TYR A 234 7.08 -7.35 -6.19
C TYR A 234 8.39 -6.99 -6.89
N GLU A 235 9.06 -7.95 -7.54
CA GLU A 235 10.23 -7.67 -8.38
C GLU A 235 9.88 -6.68 -9.51
N TYR A 236 8.74 -6.90 -10.18
CA TYR A 236 8.26 -5.97 -11.20
C TYR A 236 7.95 -4.57 -10.63
N ALA A 237 7.30 -4.51 -9.47
CA ALA A 237 7.01 -3.24 -8.79
C ALA A 237 8.28 -2.51 -8.36
N TYR A 238 9.33 -3.24 -7.97
CA TYR A 238 10.64 -2.66 -7.67
C TYR A 238 11.26 -2.00 -8.91
N GLN A 239 11.19 -2.65 -10.07
CA GLN A 239 11.65 -2.07 -11.33
C GLN A 239 10.87 -0.78 -11.67
N LEU A 240 9.54 -0.81 -11.58
CA LEU A 240 8.69 0.37 -11.77
C LEU A 240 9.05 1.50 -10.80
N PHE A 241 9.31 1.17 -9.53
CA PHE A 241 9.67 2.16 -8.51
C PHE A 241 11.02 2.83 -8.81
N GLU A 242 12.04 2.05 -9.20
CA GLU A 242 13.34 2.58 -9.60
C GLU A 242 13.25 3.43 -10.88
N GLU A 243 12.40 3.06 -11.84
CA GLU A 243 12.09 3.87 -13.01
C GLU A 243 11.41 5.19 -12.64
N GLN A 244 10.38 5.14 -11.78
CA GLN A 244 9.69 6.32 -11.26
C GLN A 244 10.68 7.29 -10.60
N LYS A 245 11.61 6.78 -9.79
CA LYS A 245 12.69 7.59 -9.18
C LYS A 245 13.62 8.21 -10.23
N LYS A 246 14.09 7.43 -11.20
CA LYS A 246 14.98 7.91 -12.26
C LYS A 246 14.35 9.06 -13.06
N GLN A 247 13.05 8.97 -13.35
CA GLN A 247 12.30 10.00 -14.05
C GLN A 247 12.23 11.34 -13.28
N GLN A 248 12.36 11.33 -11.94
CA GLN A 248 12.39 12.56 -11.14
C GLN A 248 13.71 13.34 -11.22
N GLY A 249 14.74 12.75 -11.83
CA GLY A 249 16.06 13.34 -12.02
C GLY A 249 16.83 13.61 -10.71
N TYR A 250 17.95 14.32 -10.84
CA TYR A 250 18.90 14.56 -9.73
C TYR A 250 18.29 15.24 -8.49
N LEU A 251 17.30 16.10 -8.68
CA LEU A 251 16.63 16.81 -7.57
C LEU A 251 15.96 15.84 -6.58
N PHE A 252 15.58 14.64 -7.02
CA PHE A 252 15.04 13.60 -6.13
C PHE A 252 16.01 13.19 -5.03
N ASN A 253 17.27 12.95 -5.39
CA ASN A 253 18.28 12.52 -4.43
C ASN A 253 18.61 13.64 -3.43
N LEU A 254 18.56 14.91 -3.86
CA LEU A 254 18.72 16.05 -2.97
C LEU A 254 17.56 16.16 -1.97
N GLU A 255 16.31 16.07 -2.45
CA GLU A 255 15.13 16.08 -1.57
C GLU A 255 15.16 14.94 -0.57
N TYR A 256 15.58 13.74 -1.01
CA TYR A 256 15.73 12.58 -0.16
C TYR A 256 16.77 12.78 0.93
N THR A 257 17.96 13.26 0.57
CA THR A 257 19.04 13.54 1.51
C THR A 257 18.60 14.58 2.55
N TYR A 258 17.91 15.64 2.10
CA TYR A 258 17.36 16.66 2.98
C TYR A 258 16.25 16.13 3.90
N PHE A 259 15.37 15.28 3.39
CA PHE A 259 14.32 14.65 4.19
C PHE A 259 14.91 13.75 5.28
N LYS A 260 15.90 12.92 4.94
CA LYS A 260 16.61 12.06 5.89
C LYS A 260 17.31 12.86 6.98
N SER A 261 18.00 13.95 6.65
CA SER A 261 18.69 14.77 7.65
C SER A 261 17.72 15.40 8.64
N LYS A 262 16.58 15.93 8.18
CA LYS A 262 15.51 16.45 9.06
C LYS A 262 14.91 15.38 9.98
N SER A 263 14.67 14.18 9.44
CA SER A 263 14.14 13.04 10.19
C SER A 263 15.10 12.61 11.31
N LEU A 264 16.41 12.57 11.03
CA LEU A 264 17.45 12.24 12.01
C LEU A 264 17.56 13.28 13.12
N VAL A 265 17.62 14.56 12.78
CA VAL A 265 17.70 15.66 13.75
C VAL A 265 16.50 15.62 14.70
N LYS A 266 15.29 15.45 14.18
CA LYS A 266 14.10 15.41 15.04
C LYS A 266 14.03 14.15 15.91
N LYS A 267 14.47 12.98 15.42
CA LYS A 267 14.60 11.77 16.24
C LYS A 267 15.60 11.96 17.37
N TYR A 268 16.70 12.67 17.12
CA TYR A 268 17.66 13.03 18.16
C TYR A 268 17.00 13.88 19.25
N PHE A 269 16.31 14.96 18.88
CA PHE A 269 15.61 15.82 19.85
C PHE A 269 14.54 15.06 20.65
N ILE A 270 13.68 14.29 19.98
CA ILE A 270 12.63 13.47 20.63
C ILE A 270 13.24 12.45 21.62
N ASN A 271 14.35 11.79 21.25
CA ASN A 271 14.98 10.80 22.12
C ASN A 271 15.84 11.44 23.24
N SER A 272 16.26 12.69 23.06
CA SER A 272 17.06 13.43 24.06
C SER A 272 16.23 14.15 25.13
N GLY A 273 14.90 14.05 25.09
CA GLY A 273 14.01 14.63 26.10
C GLY A 273 14.06 16.16 26.22
N LYS A 274 14.54 16.85 25.17
CA LYS A 274 14.56 18.31 25.06
C LYS A 274 13.52 18.79 24.05
#